data_AF-A0A920HQW2-F1
#
_entry.id   AF-A0A920HQW2-F1
#
_cell.length_a   1.000
_cell.length_b   1.000
_cell.length_c   1.000
_cell.angle_alpha   90.00
_cell.angle_beta   90.00
_cell.angle_gamma   90.00
#
_symmetry.space_group_name_H-M   'P 1'
#
loop_
_entity.id
_entity.type
_entity.pdbx_description
1 polymer ?
#
loop_
_entity_poly.entity_id
_entity_poly.type
_entity_poly.pdbx_seq_one_letter_code
_entity_poly.pdbx_strand_id
1 'polypeptide(L)'
;MPMIPEAAYAMLACSRIGAIHSVVFGGFSPEALAGRILDCDSHYVITADEGVRGGKVIPLKINTDKALLKCPNVKHVFVVNRNNAK
;
A
#
# COMPACT_ATOMS: atom_id res chain seq x y z
N MET A 1 1.32 -0.57 -3.74
CA MET A 1 2.70 -0.50 -4.29
C MET A 1 2.66 -0.23 -5.79
N PRO A 2 3.69 0.39 -6.39
CA PRO A 2 3.82 0.49 -7.85
C PRO A 2 4.27 -0.84 -8.47
N MET A 3 4.43 -0.90 -9.80
CA MET A 3 4.95 -2.09 -10.50
C MET A 3 6.47 -2.23 -10.30
N ILE A 4 6.87 -2.75 -9.13
CA ILE A 4 8.27 -2.98 -8.71
C ILE A 4 8.42 -4.42 -8.17
N PRO A 5 9.62 -5.01 -8.16
CA PRO A 5 9.84 -6.38 -7.69
C PRO A 5 9.34 -6.64 -6.26
N GLU A 6 9.44 -5.65 -5.38
CA GLU A 6 9.00 -5.72 -3.99
C GLU A 6 7.50 -6.01 -3.87
N ALA A 7 6.70 -5.66 -4.88
CA ALA A 7 5.29 -6.03 -4.91
C ALA A 7 5.11 -7.55 -4.97
N ALA A 8 5.92 -8.25 -5.78
CA ALA A 8 5.91 -9.71 -5.84
C ALA A 8 6.45 -10.32 -4.53
N TYR A 9 7.51 -9.73 -3.96
CA TYR A 9 8.07 -10.19 -2.68
C TYR A 9 7.04 -10.10 -1.55
N ALA A 10 6.30 -8.99 -1.47
CA ALA A 10 5.25 -8.79 -0.48
C ALA A 10 4.10 -9.80 -0.63
N MET A 11 3.60 -10.03 -1.86
CA MET A 11 2.56 -11.02 -2.10
C MET A 11 3.01 -12.43 -1.68
N LEU A 12 4.19 -12.85 -2.12
CA LEU A 12 4.74 -14.17 -1.77
C LEU A 12 5.07 -14.29 -0.28
N ALA A 13 5.49 -13.21 0.38
CA ALA A 13 5.74 -13.18 1.82
C ALA A 13 4.43 -13.37 2.61
N CYS A 14 3.34 -12.72 2.20
CA CYS A 14 2.02 -12.95 2.78
C CYS A 14 1.59 -14.41 2.60
N SER A 15 1.67 -14.95 1.37
CA SER A 15 1.32 -16.36 1.11
C SER A 15 2.17 -17.34 1.92
N ARG A 16 3.47 -17.05 2.09
CA ARG A 16 4.42 -17.90 2.82
C ARG A 16 4.02 -18.10 4.29
N ILE A 17 3.40 -17.10 4.92
CA ILE A 17 2.95 -17.19 6.32
C ILE A 17 1.47 -17.52 6.45
N GLY A 18 0.79 -17.85 5.35
CA GLY A 18 -0.65 -18.12 5.33
C GLY A 18 -1.55 -16.88 5.46
N ALA A 19 -0.99 -15.68 5.28
CA ALA A 19 -1.78 -14.45 5.25
C ALA A 19 -2.42 -14.24 3.87
N ILE A 20 -3.62 -13.64 3.87
CA ILE A 20 -4.34 -13.27 2.64
C ILE A 20 -3.91 -11.85 2.25
N HIS A 21 -3.33 -11.67 1.07
CA HIS A 21 -2.98 -10.35 0.57
C HIS A 21 -4.13 -9.74 -0.24
N SER A 22 -4.57 -8.53 0.13
CA SER A 22 -5.55 -7.74 -0.64
C SER A 22 -4.83 -6.66 -1.45
N VAL A 23 -4.65 -6.90 -2.76
CA VAL A 23 -3.87 -6.00 -3.62
C VAL A 23 -4.75 -4.86 -4.13
N VAL A 24 -4.36 -3.62 -3.84
CA VAL A 24 -5.04 -2.41 -4.31
C VAL A 24 -4.19 -1.67 -5.33
N PHE A 25 -4.80 -1.27 -6.45
CA PHE A 25 -4.09 -0.54 -7.50
C PHE A 25 -3.60 0.83 -6.99
N GLY A 26 -2.32 1.14 -7.19
CA GLY A 26 -1.65 2.33 -6.63
C GLY A 26 -2.18 3.69 -7.13
N GLY A 27 -3.06 3.73 -8.13
CA GLY A 27 -3.72 4.96 -8.58
C GLY A 27 -5.04 5.28 -7.87
N PHE A 28 -5.44 4.50 -6.86
CA PHE A 28 -6.71 4.70 -6.16
C PHE A 28 -6.67 5.91 -5.24
N SER A 29 -7.83 6.56 -5.05
CA SER A 29 -7.99 7.64 -4.08
C SER A 29 -7.83 7.11 -2.64
N PRO A 30 -7.46 7.97 -1.67
CA PRO A 30 -7.42 7.59 -0.26
C PRO A 30 -8.73 6.98 0.24
N GLU A 31 -9.86 7.49 -0.25
CA GLU A 31 -11.20 7.02 0.08
C GLU A 31 -11.43 5.57 -0.39
N ALA A 32 -11.07 5.27 -1.65
CA ALA A 32 -11.21 3.94 -2.22
C ALA A 32 -10.23 2.92 -1.61
N LEU A 33 -9.06 3.39 -1.14
CA LEU A 33 -8.11 2.59 -0.38
C LEU A 33 -8.64 2.27 1.03
N ALA A 34 -9.14 3.27 1.76
CA ALA A 34 -9.70 3.10 3.09
C ALA A 34 -10.87 2.09 3.11
N GLY A 35 -11.78 2.20 2.14
CA GLY A 35 -12.89 1.25 2.00
C GLY A 35 -12.42 -0.21 1.85
N ARG A 36 -11.35 -0.45 1.07
CA ARG A 36 -10.77 -1.80 0.89
C ARG A 36 -10.07 -2.31 2.14
N ILE A 37 -9.35 -1.44 2.85
CA ILE A 37 -8.69 -1.80 4.11
C ILE A 37 -9.73 -2.24 5.14
N LEU A 38 -10.82 -1.48 5.28
CA LEU A 38 -11.89 -1.76 6.23
C LEU A 38 -12.68 -3.02 5.88
N ASP A 39 -13.03 -3.20 4.60
CA ASP A 39 -13.84 -4.34 4.12
C ASP A 39 -13.17 -5.70 4.38
N CYS A 40 -11.83 -5.76 4.30
CA CYS A 40 -11.06 -6.97 4.59
C CYS A 40 -10.45 -7.01 5.99
N ASP A 41 -10.82 -6.08 6.89
CA ASP A 41 -10.23 -5.90 8.23
C ASP A 41 -8.70 -6.03 8.27
N SER A 42 -8.02 -5.37 7.34
CA SER A 42 -6.56 -5.43 7.25
C SER A 42 -5.89 -4.66 8.39
N HIS A 43 -5.05 -5.34 9.19
CA HIS A 43 -4.28 -4.70 10.28
C HIS A 43 -2.87 -4.26 9.85
N TYR A 44 -2.47 -4.56 8.61
CA TYR A 44 -1.14 -4.25 8.06
C TYR A 44 -1.27 -3.73 6.64
N VAL A 45 -0.45 -2.73 6.27
CA VAL A 45 -0.40 -2.18 4.91
C VAL A 45 1.03 -2.17 4.40
N ILE A 46 1.25 -2.62 3.17
CA ILE A 46 2.53 -2.53 2.47
C ILE A 46 2.39 -1.56 1.29
N THR A 47 3.17 -0.48 1.31
CA THR A 47 3.15 0.59 0.31
C THR A 47 4.56 0.99 -0.12
N ALA A 48 4.68 2.00 -0.97
CA ALA A 48 5.95 2.65 -1.28
C ALA A 48 5.83 4.16 -0.96
N ASP A 49 6.97 4.84 -0.87
CA ASP A 49 7.03 6.30 -0.80
C ASP A 49 6.28 6.94 -1.98
N GLU A 50 6.70 6.58 -3.20
CA GLU A 50 6.12 7.04 -4.46
C GLU A 50 6.12 5.94 -5.53
N GLY A 51 5.26 6.10 -6.53
CA GLY A 51 5.30 5.36 -7.78
C GLY A 51 5.67 6.27 -8.95
N VAL A 52 6.43 5.77 -9.91
CA VAL A 52 6.69 6.48 -11.18
C VAL A 52 6.06 5.70 -12.32
N ARG A 53 5.09 6.30 -13.01
CA ARG A 53 4.43 5.68 -14.17
C ARG A 53 4.24 6.70 -15.28
N GLY A 54 4.81 6.43 -16.45
CA GLY A 54 4.76 7.34 -17.60
C GLY A 54 5.38 8.72 -17.30
N GLY A 55 6.48 8.74 -16.54
CA GLY A 55 7.16 9.98 -16.12
C GLY A 55 6.44 10.78 -15.03
N LYS A 56 5.24 10.35 -14.60
CA LYS A 56 4.48 11.01 -13.53
C LYS A 56 4.74 10.34 -12.19
N VAL A 57 4.92 11.17 -11.17
CA VAL A 57 5.04 10.75 -9.77
C VAL A 57 3.65 10.56 -9.16
N ILE A 58 3.47 9.46 -8.45
CA ILE A 58 2.24 9.08 -7.75
C ILE A 58 2.59 9.03 -6.25
N PRO A 59 2.01 9.89 -5.41
CA PRO A 59 2.39 10.02 -4.00
C PRO A 59 1.73 8.94 -3.13
N LEU A 60 2.23 7.70 -3.21
CA LEU A 60 1.62 6.51 -2.61
C LEU A 60 1.55 6.58 -1.09
N LYS A 61 2.64 6.99 -0.41
CA LYS A 61 2.66 7.10 1.05
C LYS A 61 1.69 8.18 1.55
N ILE A 62 1.67 9.34 0.91
CA ILE A 62 0.74 10.43 1.25
C ILE A 62 -0.72 9.97 1.12
N ASN A 63 -1.05 9.26 0.04
CA ASN A 63 -2.40 8.72 -0.16
C ASN A 63 -2.73 7.63 0.86
N THR A 64 -1.74 6.81 1.24
CA THR A 64 -1.89 5.79 2.28
C THR A 64 -2.19 6.46 3.62
N ASP A 65 -1.43 7.47 4.02
CA ASP A 65 -1.62 8.17 5.31
C ASP A 65 -3.00 8.80 5.43
N LYS A 66 -3.48 9.42 4.34
CA LYS A 66 -4.85 9.97 4.29
C LYS A 66 -5.92 8.89 4.45
N ALA A 67 -5.72 7.71 3.87
CA ALA A 67 -6.65 6.60 4.03
C ALA A 67 -6.67 6.07 5.47
N LEU A 68 -5.49 5.98 6.10
CA LEU A 68 -5.32 5.42 7.44
C LEU A 68 -6.00 6.24 8.55
N LEU A 69 -6.29 7.53 8.31
CA LEU A 69 -7.13 8.33 9.21
C LEU A 69 -8.52 7.71 9.45
N LYS A 70 -8.98 6.83 8.55
CA LYS A 70 -10.27 6.13 8.63
C LYS A 70 -10.13 4.65 9.00
N CYS A 71 -8.91 4.16 9.22
CA CYS A 71 -8.61 2.74 9.42
C CYS A 71 -7.94 2.51 10.79
N PRO A 72 -8.68 2.61 11.91
CA PRO A 72 -8.11 2.58 13.26
C PRO A 72 -7.46 1.24 13.64
N ASN A 73 -7.82 0.14 12.95
CA ASN A 73 -7.30 -1.19 13.22
C ASN A 73 -5.92 -1.46 12.58
N VAL A 74 -5.42 -0.56 11.72
CA VAL A 74 -4.10 -0.73 11.10
C VAL A 74 -3.00 -0.47 12.13
N LYS A 75 -2.19 -1.48 12.40
CA LYS A 75 -1.13 -1.47 13.42
C LYS A 75 0.21 -1.03 12.85
N HIS A 76 0.53 -1.47 11.64
CA HIS A 76 1.81 -1.21 11.00
C HIS A 76 1.69 -0.93 9.51
N VAL A 77 2.57 -0.05 9.03
CA VAL A 77 2.72 0.31 7.62
C VAL A 77 4.17 0.07 7.22
N PHE A 78 4.39 -0.83 6.28
CA PHE A 78 5.70 -1.07 5.68
C PHE A 78 5.82 -0.23 4.42
N VAL A 79 6.89 0.55 4.32
CA VAL A 79 7.10 1.49 3.21
C VAL A 79 8.38 1.12 2.48
N VAL A 80 8.25 0.75 1.21
CA VAL A 80 9.39 0.60 0.30
C VAL A 80 9.88 1.99 -0.09
N ASN A 81 11.16 2.26 0.13
CA ASN A 81 11.81 3.46 -0.41
C ASN A 81 12.14 3.22 -1.89
N ARG A 82 11.30 3.75 -2.78
CA ARG A 82 11.43 3.60 -4.23
C ARG A 82 12.05 4.82 -4.91
N ASN A 83 11.88 6.02 -4.36
CA ASN A 83 12.34 7.26 -4.99
C ASN A 83 13.04 8.23 -4.02
N ASN A 84 13.32 7.81 -2.79
CA ASN A 84 13.84 8.66 -1.71
C ASN A 84 12.98 9.91 -1.47
N ALA A 85 11.67 9.80 -1.65
CA ALA A 85 10.77 10.89 -1.30
C ALA A 85 10.82 11.09 0.23
N LYS A 86 11.01 12.34 0.64
CA LYS A 86 11.10 12.71 2.06
C LYS A 86 9.73 12.76 2.72
#